data_AF-A0A2B4S8W4-F1
#
_entry.id   AF-A0A2B4S8W4-F1
#
_cell.length_a   1.000
_cell.length_b   1.000
_cell.length_c   1.000
_cell.angle_alpha   90.00
_cell.angle_beta   90.00
_cell.angle_gamma   90.00
#
_symmetry.space_group_name_H-M   'P 1'
#
loop_
_entity.id
_entity.type
_entity.pdbx_description
1 polymer ?
#
loop_
_entity_poly.entity_id
_entity_poly.type
_entity_poly.pdbx_seq_one_letter_code
_entity_poly.pdbx_strand_id
1 'polypeptide(L)'
;MPEQTSPILNELHQHTERLVQDQYGNYVIQHVLEHGTPEDKSKIVQELRGNILNFSQHKFASNVVEKCVTHASRTERAMLIDEVCGSSDNALYTMMKDQFANYVIQKMIDVAEPPQRKLLMHRIRPHVATLRKYTYGKHILAKLEKYYMTMKPAPDFLPLTNGPLL
;
A
#
# COMPACT_ATOMS: atom_id res chain seq x y z
N MET A 1 -1.92 -29.41 12.02
CA MET A 1 -2.74 -29.46 13.24
C MET A 1 -2.70 -28.09 13.91
N PRO A 2 -3.84 -27.41 14.10
CA PRO A 2 -3.87 -26.03 14.62
C PRO A 2 -3.22 -25.86 16.01
N GLU A 3 -3.21 -26.91 16.84
CA GLU A 3 -2.64 -26.86 18.20
C GLU A 3 -1.11 -26.73 18.22
N GLN A 4 -0.40 -27.28 17.23
CA GLN A 4 1.07 -27.25 17.20
C GLN A 4 1.63 -25.90 16.73
N THR A 5 0.85 -25.12 15.98
CA THR A 5 1.28 -23.82 15.44
C THR A 5 1.02 -22.66 16.39
N SER A 6 0.14 -22.83 17.38
CA SER A 6 -0.27 -21.76 18.30
C SER A 6 0.90 -21.15 19.10
N PRO A 7 1.81 -21.92 19.72
CA PRO A 7 2.94 -21.35 20.46
C PRO A 7 3.89 -20.55 19.55
N ILE A 8 4.14 -21.05 18.35
CA ILE A 8 5.02 -20.42 17.35
C ILE A 8 4.39 -19.11 16.85
N LEU A 9 3.09 -19.10 16.59
CA LEU A 9 2.36 -17.89 16.20
C LEU A 9 2.37 -16.83 17.31
N ASN A 10 2.24 -17.25 18.58
CA ASN A 10 2.31 -16.32 19.71
C ASN A 10 3.70 -15.66 19.82
N GLU A 11 4.78 -16.43 19.67
CA GLU A 11 6.15 -15.89 19.67
C GLU A 11 6.40 -14.99 18.45
N LEU A 12 5.88 -15.37 17.28
CA LEU A 12 5.94 -14.54 16.07
C LEU A 12 5.27 -13.18 16.30
N HIS A 13 4.07 -13.16 16.89
CA HIS A 13 3.33 -11.93 17.15
C HIS A 13 4.09 -10.98 18.08
N GLN A 14 4.82 -11.50 19.08
CA GLN A 14 5.66 -10.71 19.99
C GLN A 14 6.88 -10.07 19.29
N HIS A 15 7.24 -10.54 18.10
CA HIS A 15 8.39 -10.08 17.34
C HIS A 15 8.03 -9.52 15.96
N THR A 16 6.75 -9.21 15.72
CA THR A 16 6.22 -8.79 14.41
C THR A 16 7.02 -7.62 13.82
N GLU A 17 7.19 -6.51 14.54
CA GLU A 17 7.90 -5.32 14.04
C GLU A 17 9.33 -5.64 13.55
N ARG A 18 10.05 -6.48 14.30
CA ARG A 18 11.40 -6.93 13.94
C ARG A 18 11.36 -7.84 12.71
N LEU A 19 10.46 -8.83 12.70
CA LEU A 19 10.36 -9.82 11.63
C LEU A 19 9.95 -9.17 10.29
N VAL A 20 9.06 -8.17 10.32
CA VAL A 20 8.63 -7.39 9.15
C VAL A 20 9.83 -6.76 8.42
N GLN A 21 10.84 -6.31 9.17
CA GLN A 21 12.03 -5.66 8.64
C GLN A 21 13.20 -6.63 8.39
N ASP A 22 13.11 -7.86 8.89
CA ASP A 22 14.17 -8.86 8.72
C ASP A 22 14.21 -9.42 7.28
N GLN A 23 15.40 -9.67 6.76
CA GLN A 23 15.62 -10.17 5.39
C GLN A 23 14.99 -11.56 5.13
N TYR A 24 14.78 -12.37 6.17
CA TYR A 24 14.12 -13.68 6.09
C TYR A 24 12.77 -13.68 6.82
N GLY A 25 12.70 -13.02 7.97
CA GLY A 25 11.49 -12.92 8.79
C GLY A 25 10.30 -12.32 8.04
N ASN A 26 10.55 -11.40 7.10
CA ASN A 26 9.48 -10.79 6.32
C ASN A 26 8.68 -11.85 5.53
N TYR A 27 9.32 -12.92 5.05
CA TYR A 27 8.63 -13.99 4.33
C TYR A 27 7.70 -14.80 5.24
N VAL A 28 8.06 -14.96 6.51
CA VAL A 28 7.20 -15.62 7.50
C VAL A 28 5.95 -14.78 7.75
N ILE A 29 6.11 -13.46 7.92
CA ILE A 29 4.98 -12.54 8.09
C ILE A 29 4.08 -12.53 6.85
N GLN A 30 4.66 -12.49 5.64
CA GLN A 30 3.90 -12.61 4.39
C GLN A 30 3.11 -13.92 4.31
N HIS A 31 3.72 -15.03 4.74
CA HIS A 31 3.04 -16.33 4.75
C HIS A 31 1.81 -16.33 5.66
N VAL A 32 1.91 -15.72 6.85
CA VAL A 32 0.77 -15.55 7.76
C VAL A 32 -0.29 -14.63 7.15
N LEU A 33 0.10 -13.55 6.48
CA LEU A 33 -0.84 -12.65 5.79
C LEU A 33 -1.62 -13.35 4.68
N GLU A 34 -1.01 -14.29 3.97
CA GLU A 34 -1.66 -15.05 2.90
C GLU A 34 -2.54 -16.18 3.44
N HIS A 35 -2.00 -17.01 4.33
CA HIS A 35 -2.58 -18.31 4.70
C HIS A 35 -3.04 -18.42 6.16
N GLY A 36 -2.69 -17.44 7.01
CA GLY A 36 -3.05 -17.42 8.42
C GLY A 36 -4.53 -17.16 8.67
N THR A 37 -4.91 -17.22 9.95
CA THR A 37 -6.30 -16.91 10.35
C THR A 37 -6.58 -15.42 10.22
N PRO A 38 -7.85 -15.00 10.07
CA PRO A 38 -8.19 -13.57 10.08
C PRO A 38 -7.68 -12.83 11.34
N GLU A 39 -7.68 -13.49 12.49
CA GLU A 39 -7.18 -12.92 13.75
C GLU A 39 -5.67 -12.65 13.69
N ASP A 40 -4.88 -13.60 13.19
CA ASP A 40 -3.43 -13.41 13.03
C ASP A 40 -3.10 -12.31 12.04
N LYS A 41 -3.85 -12.23 10.94
CA LYS A 41 -3.72 -11.15 9.96
C LYS A 41 -4.05 -9.80 10.60
N SER A 42 -5.12 -9.73 11.38
CA SER A 42 -5.49 -8.51 12.10
C SER A 42 -4.43 -8.07 13.09
N LYS A 43 -3.83 -8.98 13.86
CA LYS A 43 -2.72 -8.66 14.77
C LYS A 43 -1.55 -8.01 14.01
N ILE A 44 -1.10 -8.62 12.92
CA ILE A 44 -0.04 -8.05 12.08
C ILE A 44 -0.43 -6.66 11.54
N VAL A 45 -1.67 -6.50 11.05
CA VAL A 45 -2.14 -5.20 10.55
C VAL A 45 -2.12 -4.13 11.65
N GLN A 46 -2.53 -4.46 12.87
CA GLN A 46 -2.48 -3.52 13.99
C GLN A 46 -1.04 -3.13 14.36
N GLU A 47 -0.10 -4.06 14.31
CA GLU A 47 1.33 -3.77 14.54
C GLU A 47 1.92 -2.81 13.50
N LEU A 48 1.46 -2.88 12.24
CA LEU A 48 1.95 -2.00 11.18
C LEU A 48 1.29 -0.61 11.17
N ARG A 49 0.10 -0.50 11.78
CA ARG A 49 -0.70 0.72 11.80
C ARG A 49 0.04 1.86 12.50
N GLY A 50 -0.10 3.05 11.96
CA GLY A 50 0.55 4.27 12.45
C GLY A 50 1.99 4.44 11.97
N ASN A 51 2.55 3.44 11.27
CA ASN A 51 3.92 3.45 10.79
C ASN A 51 4.03 3.02 9.31
N ILE A 52 2.93 3.11 8.55
CA ILE A 52 2.87 2.59 7.17
C ILE A 52 3.84 3.30 6.24
N LEU A 53 4.08 4.60 6.43
CA LEU A 53 5.07 5.33 5.66
C LEU A 53 6.47 4.71 5.80
N ASN A 54 6.94 4.53 7.04
CA ASN A 54 8.29 4.04 7.30
C ASN A 54 8.47 2.60 6.82
N PHE A 55 7.52 1.71 7.10
CA PHE A 55 7.58 0.33 6.60
C PHE A 55 7.56 0.24 5.08
N SER A 56 6.82 1.13 4.41
CA SER A 56 6.74 1.12 2.95
C SER A 56 8.04 1.57 2.27
N GLN A 57 8.85 2.41 2.93
CA GLN A 57 10.16 2.85 2.43
C GLN A 57 11.29 1.85 2.73
N HIS A 58 10.99 0.76 3.43
CA HIS A 58 11.99 -0.22 3.82
C HIS A 58 11.97 -1.43 2.88
N LYS A 59 13.14 -1.83 2.37
CA LYS A 59 13.32 -2.85 1.33
C LYS A 59 12.55 -4.17 1.56
N PHE A 60 12.52 -4.65 2.80
CA PHE A 60 11.87 -5.92 3.16
C PHE A 60 10.41 -5.70 3.57
N ALA A 61 10.18 -4.84 4.56
CA ALA A 61 8.86 -4.48 5.07
C ALA A 61 7.88 -3.96 4.01
N SER A 62 8.33 -3.29 2.94
CA SER A 62 7.42 -2.82 1.87
C SER A 62 6.60 -3.95 1.26
N ASN A 63 7.21 -5.14 1.10
CA ASN A 63 6.53 -6.33 0.60
C ASN A 63 5.46 -6.82 1.59
N VAL A 64 5.73 -6.70 2.90
CA VAL A 64 4.75 -7.03 3.94
C VAL A 64 3.58 -6.06 3.88
N VAL A 65 3.81 -4.75 3.71
CA VAL A 65 2.74 -3.77 3.57
C VAL A 65 1.87 -4.08 2.35
N GLU A 66 2.47 -4.47 1.22
CA GLU A 66 1.72 -4.91 0.03
C GLU A 66 0.81 -6.11 0.32
N LYS A 67 1.31 -7.10 1.07
CA LYS A 67 0.50 -8.26 1.49
C LYS A 67 -0.59 -7.86 2.47
N CYS A 68 -0.30 -6.96 3.41
CA CYS A 68 -1.31 -6.43 4.34
C CYS A 68 -2.47 -5.80 3.58
N VAL A 69 -2.22 -4.85 2.67
CA VAL A 69 -3.33 -4.20 1.95
C VAL A 69 -4.09 -5.19 1.06
N THR A 70 -3.42 -6.24 0.55
CA THR A 70 -4.03 -7.26 -0.31
C THR A 70 -4.94 -8.21 0.48
N HIS A 71 -4.49 -8.68 1.65
CA HIS A 71 -5.14 -9.77 2.38
C HIS A 71 -5.87 -9.34 3.66
N ALA A 72 -5.74 -8.08 4.08
CA ALA A 72 -6.50 -7.52 5.18
C ALA A 72 -8.01 -7.46 4.86
N SER A 73 -8.81 -7.39 5.92
CA SER A 73 -10.25 -7.15 5.80
C SER A 73 -10.52 -5.82 5.07
N ARG A 74 -11.76 -5.65 4.58
CA ARG A 74 -12.17 -4.41 3.89
C ARG A 74 -11.95 -3.18 4.77
N THR A 75 -12.34 -3.28 6.05
CA THR A 75 -12.21 -2.20 7.04
C THR A 75 -10.76 -1.86 7.33
N GLU A 76 -9.92 -2.86 7.53
CA GLU A 76 -8.49 -2.67 7.79
C GLU A 76 -7.77 -2.10 6.57
N ARG A 77 -8.04 -2.61 5.37
CA ARG A 77 -7.46 -2.03 4.14
C ARG A 77 -7.85 -0.56 3.99
N ALA A 78 -9.12 -0.22 4.25
CA ALA A 78 -9.57 1.17 4.20
C ALA A 78 -8.80 2.02 5.21
N MET A 79 -8.65 1.55 6.45
CA MET A 79 -7.87 2.23 7.48
C MET A 79 -6.41 2.48 7.05
N LEU A 80 -5.74 1.49 6.47
CA LEU A 80 -4.35 1.63 6.00
C LEU A 80 -4.22 2.64 4.85
N ILE A 81 -5.20 2.67 3.93
CA ILE A 81 -5.23 3.65 2.84
C ILE A 81 -5.51 5.06 3.38
N ASP A 82 -6.44 5.17 4.34
CA ASP A 82 -6.78 6.43 4.98
C ASP A 82 -5.62 6.99 5.80
N GLU A 83 -4.81 6.14 6.45
CA GLU A 83 -3.57 6.55 7.11
C GLU A 83 -2.62 7.25 6.13
N VAL A 84 -2.39 6.66 4.95
CA VAL A 84 -1.51 7.25 3.93
C VAL A 84 -2.11 8.52 3.31
N CYS A 85 -3.43 8.60 3.18
CA CYS A 85 -4.14 9.74 2.58
C CYS A 85 -4.43 10.89 3.57
N GLY A 86 -4.46 10.58 4.86
CA GLY A 86 -4.90 11.47 5.95
C GLY A 86 -3.77 11.96 6.85
N SER A 87 -2.60 11.31 6.86
CA SER A 87 -1.45 11.75 7.65
C SER A 87 -1.02 13.17 7.29
N SER A 88 -0.67 13.94 8.32
CA SER A 88 -0.15 15.30 8.24
C SER A 88 1.10 15.37 7.36
N ASP A 89 0.95 16.08 6.25
CA ASP A 89 1.95 16.44 5.25
C ASP A 89 2.72 15.30 4.56
N ASN A 90 2.29 15.04 3.32
CA ASN A 90 3.06 14.41 2.25
C ASN A 90 3.38 12.91 2.34
N ALA A 91 2.83 12.11 3.27
CA ALA A 91 3.09 10.66 3.30
C ALA A 91 2.89 10.00 1.92
N LEU A 92 1.70 10.15 1.32
CA LEU A 92 1.41 9.68 -0.04
C LEU A 92 2.41 10.23 -1.08
N TYR A 93 2.72 11.53 -1.02
CA TYR A 93 3.63 12.18 -1.97
C TYR A 93 5.07 11.67 -1.86
N THR A 94 5.54 11.42 -0.64
CA THR A 94 6.85 10.81 -0.36
C THR A 94 6.88 9.38 -0.90
N MET A 95 5.85 8.57 -0.59
CA MET A 95 5.79 7.18 -1.02
C MET A 95 5.78 7.02 -2.55
N MET A 96 5.06 7.87 -3.27
CA MET A 96 5.01 7.83 -4.75
C MET A 96 6.37 8.06 -5.42
N LYS A 97 7.33 8.68 -4.73
CA LYS A 97 8.67 8.98 -5.26
C LYS A 97 9.74 8.05 -4.73
N ASP A 98 9.41 7.18 -3.78
CA ASP A 98 10.35 6.29 -3.13
C ASP A 98 10.59 5.01 -3.96
N GLN A 99 11.78 4.43 -3.88
CA GLN A 99 12.17 3.25 -4.66
C GLN A 99 11.42 1.97 -4.26
N PHE A 100 10.88 1.88 -3.05
CA PHE A 100 10.12 0.75 -2.53
C PHE A 100 8.64 1.12 -2.35
N ALA A 101 8.35 2.26 -1.72
CA ALA A 101 6.97 2.61 -1.35
C ALA A 101 6.07 2.90 -2.56
N ASN A 102 6.63 3.19 -3.74
CA ASN A 102 5.84 3.37 -4.95
C ASN A 102 5.08 2.08 -5.33
N TYR A 103 5.61 0.90 -5.02
CA TYR A 103 4.94 -0.38 -5.24
C TYR A 103 3.74 -0.56 -4.31
N VAL A 104 3.88 -0.12 -3.04
CA VAL A 104 2.78 -0.10 -2.07
C VAL A 104 1.62 0.79 -2.56
N ILE A 105 1.92 1.98 -3.10
CA ILE A 105 0.87 2.86 -3.65
C ILE A 105 0.17 2.23 -4.86
N GLN A 106 0.94 1.61 -5.77
CA GLN A 106 0.35 0.88 -6.90
C GLN A 106 -0.55 -0.26 -6.42
N LYS A 107 -0.13 -0.98 -5.38
CA LYS A 107 -0.93 -2.05 -4.78
C LYS A 107 -2.21 -1.50 -4.16
N MET A 108 -2.14 -0.41 -3.39
CA MET A 108 -3.30 0.25 -2.82
C MET A 108 -4.31 0.64 -3.90
N ILE A 109 -3.87 1.18 -5.05
CA ILE A 109 -4.75 1.52 -6.18
C ILE A 109 -5.48 0.27 -6.73
N ASP A 110 -4.78 -0.87 -6.84
CA ASP A 110 -5.35 -2.13 -7.33
C ASP A 110 -6.46 -2.65 -6.40
N VAL A 111 -6.18 -2.68 -5.10
CA VAL A 111 -7.04 -3.37 -4.11
C VAL A 111 -8.07 -2.45 -3.45
N ALA A 112 -7.96 -1.13 -3.60
CA ALA A 112 -8.89 -0.16 -3.02
C ALA A 112 -10.32 -0.39 -3.53
N GLU A 113 -11.30 -0.25 -2.63
CA GLU A 113 -12.70 -0.15 -3.05
C GLU A 113 -12.99 1.23 -3.67
N PRO A 114 -14.08 1.39 -4.46
CA PRO A 114 -14.33 2.62 -5.21
C PRO A 114 -14.24 3.93 -4.39
N PRO A 115 -14.74 4.02 -3.14
CA PRO A 115 -14.62 5.23 -2.33
C PRO A 115 -13.15 5.57 -1.99
N GLN A 116 -12.38 4.61 -1.50
CA GLN A 116 -10.97 4.79 -1.14
C GLN A 116 -10.11 5.05 -2.37
N ARG A 117 -10.43 4.42 -3.50
CA ARG A 117 -9.73 4.66 -4.76
C ARG A 117 -9.95 6.07 -5.25
N LYS A 118 -11.19 6.58 -5.18
CA LYS A 118 -11.51 7.98 -5.52
C LYS A 118 -10.72 8.95 -4.62
N LEU A 119 -10.60 8.64 -3.32
CA LEU A 119 -9.78 9.41 -2.39
C LEU A 119 -8.30 9.42 -2.80
N LEU A 120 -7.71 8.25 -3.07
CA LEU A 120 -6.32 8.14 -3.56
C LEU A 120 -6.12 8.99 -4.81
N MET A 121 -6.99 8.84 -5.81
CA MET A 121 -6.89 9.61 -7.06
C MET A 121 -7.00 11.12 -6.84
N HIS A 122 -7.92 11.55 -5.98
CA HIS A 122 -8.06 12.96 -5.61
C HIS A 122 -6.79 13.51 -4.96
N ARG A 123 -6.14 12.73 -4.09
CA ARG A 123 -4.89 13.11 -3.43
C ARG A 123 -3.68 13.06 -4.36
N ILE A 124 -3.65 12.18 -5.36
CA ILE A 124 -2.53 12.09 -6.33
C ILE A 124 -2.61 13.21 -7.38
N ARG A 125 -3.81 13.62 -7.79
CA ARG A 125 -4.04 14.57 -8.90
C ARG A 125 -3.20 15.86 -8.83
N PRO A 126 -3.06 16.55 -7.68
CA PRO A 126 -2.24 17.77 -7.58
C PRO A 126 -0.75 17.53 -7.85
N HIS A 127 -0.26 16.30 -7.69
CA HIS A 127 1.16 15.97 -7.81
C HIS A 127 1.57 15.46 -9.20
N VAL A 128 0.63 15.31 -10.14
CA VAL A 128 0.88 14.69 -11.46
C VAL A 128 2.03 15.35 -12.22
N ALA A 129 2.03 16.69 -12.32
CA ALA A 129 3.09 17.43 -13.03
C ALA A 129 4.48 17.19 -12.41
N THR A 130 4.53 17.05 -11.09
CA THR A 130 5.75 16.80 -10.34
C THR A 130 6.22 15.36 -10.48
N LEU A 131 5.30 14.38 -10.40
CA LEU A 131 5.60 12.95 -10.51
C LEU A 131 6.24 12.57 -11.85
N ARG A 132 5.91 13.29 -12.93
CA ARG A 132 6.57 13.13 -14.25
C ARG A 132 8.08 13.32 -14.19
N LYS A 133 8.58 14.10 -13.23
CA LYS A 133 10.01 14.40 -13.07
C LYS A 133 10.77 13.34 -12.26
N TYR A 134 10.08 12.40 -11.61
CA TYR A 134 10.70 11.40 -10.74
C TYR A 134 10.70 10.01 -11.37
N THR A 135 11.82 9.30 -11.23
CA THR A 135 12.02 7.94 -11.75
C THR A 135 10.94 6.98 -11.31
N TYR A 136 10.53 7.01 -10.03
CA TYR A 136 9.47 6.12 -9.52
C TYR A 136 8.07 6.71 -9.69
N GLY A 137 7.94 8.05 -9.68
CA GLY A 137 6.67 8.76 -9.84
C GLY A 137 5.98 8.48 -11.18
N LYS A 138 6.74 8.33 -12.28
CA LYS A 138 6.18 7.97 -13.59
C LYS A 138 5.46 6.60 -13.61
N HIS A 139 5.87 5.66 -12.75
CA HIS A 139 5.21 4.35 -12.66
C HIS A 139 3.81 4.47 -12.07
N ILE A 140 3.62 5.39 -11.11
CA ILE A 140 2.30 5.71 -10.56
C ILE A 140 1.40 6.28 -11.65
N LEU A 141 1.92 7.18 -12.49
CA LEU A 141 1.14 7.78 -13.59
C LEU A 141 0.70 6.74 -14.62
N ALA A 142 1.61 5.87 -15.05
CA ALA A 142 1.29 4.77 -15.97
C ALA A 142 0.22 3.82 -15.39
N LYS A 143 0.27 3.58 -14.07
CA LYS A 143 -0.74 2.79 -13.37
C LYS A 143 -2.12 3.46 -13.39
N LEU A 144 -2.17 4.76 -13.15
CA LEU A 144 -3.42 5.54 -13.19
C LEU A 144 -4.01 5.59 -14.60
N GLU A 145 -3.18 5.81 -15.62
CA GLU A 145 -3.61 5.81 -17.03
C GLU A 145 -4.27 4.48 -17.40
N LYS A 146 -3.63 3.35 -17.07
CA LYS A 146 -4.20 2.02 -17.31
C LYS A 146 -5.57 1.84 -16.65
N TYR A 147 -5.75 2.37 -15.44
CA TYR A 147 -7.03 2.32 -14.74
C TYR A 147 -8.10 3.19 -15.41
N TYR A 148 -7.75 4.39 -15.88
CA TYR A 148 -8.69 5.25 -16.61
C TYR A 148 -9.08 4.67 -17.98
N MET A 149 -8.20 3.91 -18.64
CA MET A 149 -8.54 3.26 -19.90
C MET A 149 -9.49 2.06 -19.72
N THR A 150 -9.47 1.42 -18.55
CA THR A 150 -10.35 0.26 -18.26
C THR A 150 -11.71 0.66 -17.69
N MET A 151 -11.84 1.84 -17.08
CA MET A 151 -13.12 2.41 -16.66
C MET A 151 -13.67 3.31 -17.77
N LYS A 152 -14.91 3.07 -18.25
CA LYS A 152 -15.59 3.98 -19.19
C LYS A 152 -15.46 5.44 -18.72
N PRO A 153 -15.27 6.42 -19.62
CA PRO A 153 -14.99 7.79 -19.24
C PRO A 153 -16.16 8.35 -18.43
N ALA A 154 -15.95 8.53 -17.12
CA ALA A 154 -16.81 9.37 -16.32
C ALA A 154 -16.53 10.83 -16.72
N PRO A 155 -17.57 11.66 -16.97
CA PRO A 155 -17.39 13.02 -17.48
C PRO A 155 -16.57 13.96 -16.58
N ASP A 156 -16.33 13.58 -15.31
CA ASP A 156 -15.64 14.43 -14.32
C ASP A 156 -14.12 14.29 -14.29
N PHE A 157 -13.56 13.32 -15.03
CA PHE A 157 -12.13 13.02 -15.01
C PHE A 157 -11.55 13.07 -16.42
N LEU A 158 -11.17 14.29 -16.83
CA LEU A 158 -10.35 14.50 -18.02
C LEU A 158 -9.07 13.65 -17.93
N PRO A 159 -8.62 13.05 -19.05
CA PRO A 159 -7.36 12.33 -19.09
C PRO A 159 -6.22 13.21 -18.57
N LEU A 160 -5.22 12.59 -17.92
CA LEU A 160 -4.04 13.29 -17.37
C LEU A 160 -3.18 14.00 -18.44
N THR A 161 -3.62 14.00 -19.69
CA THR A 161 -3.04 14.76 -20.78
C THR A 161 -3.72 16.13 -20.87
N ASN A 162 -2.95 17.20 -20.66
CA ASN A 162 -3.00 18.36 -21.54
C ASN A 162 -1.72 19.20 -21.37
N GLY A 163 -1.01 19.36 -22.49
CA GLY A 163 0.20 20.17 -22.64
C GLY A 163 1.11 19.58 -23.73
N PRO A 164 1.14 20.13 -24.96
CA PRO A 164 2.00 19.64 -26.01
C PRO A 164 3.47 19.82 -25.62
N LEU A 165 4.32 18.92 -26.13
CA LEU A 165 5.76 19.12 -26.20
C LEU A 165 6.01 20.33 -27.10
N LEU A 166 6.26 21.49 -26.49
CA LEU A 166 6.99 22.60 -27.10
C LEU A 166 8.26 22.81 -26.29
#